data_AF-A0A534NCU0-F1
#
_entry.id   AF-A0A534NCU0-F1
#
_cell.length_a   1.000
_cell.length_b   1.000
_cell.length_c   1.000
_cell.angle_alpha   90.00
_cell.angle_beta   90.00
_cell.angle_gamma   90.00
#
_symmetry.space_group_name_H-M   'P 1'
#
loop_
_entity.id
_entity.type
_entity.pdbx_description
1 polymer ?
#
loop_
_entity_poly.entity_id
_entity_poly.type
_entity_poly.pdbx_seq_one_letter_code
_entity_poly.pdbx_strand_id
1 'polypeptide(L)'
;MSLKKAVIGKWTLVYAGALGAAVIGALGLWTPTQAVARSNNPAPKYKVDMLWPKPLPERWVTGEVAGTCVDANDHVFTVNRGPQNANLTAKEDLVAQASPPVIEFDSEGNV
;
A
#
# COMPACT_ATOMS: atom_id res chain seq x y z
N MET A 1 -0.13 71.81 13.15
CA MET A 1 -0.25 70.53 12.41
C MET A 1 0.95 69.62 12.71
N SER A 2 0.86 68.94 13.86
CA SER A 2 1.51 67.70 14.33
C SER A 2 2.95 67.29 13.90
N LEU A 3 3.96 67.74 14.65
CA LEU A 3 5.28 67.08 14.73
C LEU A 3 5.18 65.61 15.19
N LYS A 4 4.15 65.28 15.98
CA LYS A 4 3.91 63.91 16.47
C LYS A 4 3.69 62.93 15.31
N LYS A 5 3.03 63.34 14.23
CA LYS A 5 2.79 62.50 13.03
C LYS A 5 4.09 62.17 12.27
N ALA A 6 5.03 63.11 12.16
CA ALA A 6 6.28 62.91 11.45
C ALA A 6 7.26 62.00 12.20
N VAL A 7 7.34 62.14 13.53
CA VAL A 7 8.15 61.25 14.38
C VAL A 7 7.55 59.84 14.38
N ILE A 8 6.24 59.70 14.62
CA ILE A 8 5.56 58.40 14.58
C ILE A 8 5.74 57.72 13.21
N GLY A 9 5.64 58.46 12.09
CA GLY A 9 5.85 57.93 10.75
C GLY A 9 7.27 57.42 10.47
N LYS A 10 8.31 58.11 10.99
CA LYS A 10 9.71 57.63 10.86
C LYS A 10 9.94 56.34 11.64
N TRP A 11 9.39 56.22 12.84
CA TRP A 11 9.52 55.00 13.64
C TRP A 11 8.72 53.84 13.04
N THR A 12 7.53 54.09 12.47
CA THR A 12 6.74 53.06 11.77
C THR A 12 7.49 52.44 10.59
N LEU A 13 8.22 53.24 9.81
CA LEU A 13 9.02 52.74 8.68
C LEU A 13 10.20 51.87 9.14
N VAL A 14 10.85 52.23 10.24
CA VAL A 14 11.95 51.44 10.83
C VAL A 14 11.42 50.11 11.37
N TYR A 15 10.30 50.12 12.10
CA TYR A 15 9.69 48.88 12.59
C TYR A 15 9.19 47.99 11.46
N ALA A 16 8.58 48.55 10.41
CA ALA A 16 8.15 47.78 9.24
C ALA A 16 9.33 47.13 8.50
N GLY A 17 10.45 47.85 8.35
CA GLY A 17 11.67 47.32 7.75
C GLY A 17 12.29 46.19 8.57
N ALA A 18 12.37 46.35 9.89
CA ALA A 18 12.89 45.32 10.79
C ALA A 18 12.01 44.05 10.79
N LEU A 19 10.68 44.23 10.76
CA LEU A 19 9.73 43.11 10.72
C LEU A 19 9.79 42.37 9.38
N GLY A 20 9.93 43.10 8.27
CA GLY A 20 10.15 42.50 6.95
C GLY A 20 11.44 41.67 6.88
N ALA A 21 12.54 42.20 7.41
CA ALA A 21 13.81 41.47 7.47
C ALA A 21 13.73 40.21 8.36
N ALA A 22 13.04 40.29 9.50
CA ALA A 22 12.83 39.14 10.38
C ALA A 22 11.99 38.04 9.72
N VAL A 23 10.93 38.41 8.99
CA VAL A 23 10.09 37.44 8.26
C VAL A 23 10.87 36.76 7.13
N ILE A 24 11.67 37.50 6.37
CA ILE A 24 12.51 36.93 5.31
C ILE A 24 13.56 35.99 5.91
N GLY A 25 14.18 36.36 7.04
CA GLY A 25 15.10 35.49 7.77
C GLY A 25 14.44 34.20 8.24
N ALA A 26 13.23 34.28 8.80
CA ALA A 26 12.46 33.11 9.25
C ALA A 26 12.07 32.19 8.08
N LEU A 27 11.70 32.75 6.93
CA LEU A 27 11.38 31.97 5.73
C LEU A 27 12.61 31.35 5.07
N GLY A 28 13.76 32.05 5.07
CA GLY A 28 15.02 31.52 4.56
C GLY A 28 15.63 30.41 5.42
N LEU A 29 15.33 30.41 6.73
CA LEU A 29 15.69 29.35 7.67
C LEU A 29 14.71 28.18 7.67
N TRP A 30 13.54 28.35 7.05
CA TRP A 30 12.59 27.26 6.88
C TRP A 30 13.05 26.35 5.75
N THR A 31 13.86 25.35 6.11
CA THR A 31 14.12 24.19 5.26
C THR A 31 13.05 23.16 5.53
N PRO A 32 12.01 23.00 4.67
CA PRO A 32 11.12 21.86 4.79
C PRO A 32 11.97 20.61 4.59
N THR A 33 12.15 19.83 5.65
CA THR A 33 12.72 18.49 5.55
C THR A 33 11.82 17.66 4.65
N GLN A 34 12.15 17.59 3.36
CA GLN A 34 11.56 16.59 2.50
C GLN A 34 12.16 15.25 2.94
N ALA A 35 11.31 14.37 3.44
CA ALA A 35 11.67 12.99 3.67
C ALA A 35 11.94 12.35 2.29
N VAL A 36 13.16 12.48 1.80
CA VAL A 36 13.61 11.71 0.64
C VAL A 36 13.95 10.33 1.17
N ALA A 37 13.12 9.34 0.83
CA ALA A 37 13.44 7.94 1.06
C ALA A 37 14.76 7.62 0.34
N ARG A 38 15.88 7.69 1.06
CA ARG A 38 17.22 7.40 0.54
C ARG A 38 17.42 5.88 0.52
N SER A 39 16.56 5.18 -0.22
CA SER A 39 16.80 3.78 -0.54
C SER A 39 17.68 3.74 -1.79
N ASN A 40 18.95 3.35 -1.62
CA ASN A 40 19.80 2.92 -2.75
C ASN A 40 19.32 1.58 -3.33
N ASN A 41 18.27 0.98 -2.76
CA ASN A 41 17.67 -0.25 -3.25
C ASN A 41 16.38 0.11 -4.01
N PRO A 42 16.35 -0.02 -5.35
CA PRO A 42 15.12 0.16 -6.10
C PRO A 42 14.07 -0.84 -5.57
N ALA A 43 12.81 -0.43 -5.54
CA ALA A 43 11.72 -1.32 -5.17
C ALA A 43 11.75 -2.58 -6.07
N PRO A 44 11.48 -3.78 -5.52
CA PRO A 44 11.39 -4.98 -6.33
C PRO A 44 10.39 -4.80 -7.48
N LYS A 45 10.76 -5.28 -8.66
CA LYS A 45 9.86 -5.35 -9.82
C LYS A 45 9.32 -6.77 -9.90
N TYR A 46 8.00 -6.90 -9.87
CA TYR A 46 7.34 -8.18 -10.00
C TYR A 46 6.85 -8.40 -11.43
N LYS A 47 6.78 -9.66 -11.83
CA LYS A 47 6.11 -10.11 -13.06
C LYS A 47 5.13 -11.20 -12.68
N VAL A 48 4.04 -11.31 -13.43
CA VAL A 48 3.08 -12.40 -13.26
C VAL A 48 3.72 -13.69 -13.77
N ASP A 49 3.73 -14.73 -12.94
CA ASP A 49 3.90 -16.10 -13.42
C ASP A 49 2.52 -16.62 -13.84
N MET A 50 2.37 -16.94 -15.13
CA MET A 50 1.08 -17.40 -15.67
C MET A 50 0.84 -18.89 -15.48
N LEU A 51 1.86 -19.66 -15.10
CA LEU A 51 1.78 -21.12 -14.94
C LEU A 51 1.65 -21.53 -13.46
N TRP A 52 1.61 -20.55 -12.56
CA TRP A 52 1.42 -20.74 -11.12
C TRP A 52 -0.01 -20.31 -10.71
N PRO A 53 -0.72 -21.07 -9.85
CA PRO A 53 -0.35 -22.41 -9.37
C PRO A 53 -0.52 -23.46 -10.47
N LYS A 54 0.03 -24.67 -10.25
CA LYS A 54 -0.21 -25.78 -11.17
C LYS A 54 -1.69 -26.19 -11.14
N PRO A 55 -2.20 -26.88 -12.17
CA PRO A 55 -3.57 -27.37 -12.17
C PRO A 55 -3.87 -28.17 -10.91
N LEU A 56 -4.98 -27.83 -10.24
CA LEU A 56 -5.36 -28.47 -8.98
C LEU A 56 -5.63 -29.97 -9.17
N PRO A 57 -5.29 -30.80 -8.17
CA PRO A 57 -5.56 -32.23 -8.22
C PRO A 57 -7.07 -32.50 -8.19
N GLU A 58 -7.44 -33.75 -8.51
CA GLU A 58 -8.80 -34.29 -8.29
C GLU A 58 -9.95 -33.44 -8.88
N ARG A 59 -9.65 -32.59 -9.86
CA ARG A 59 -10.62 -31.65 -10.47
C ARG A 59 -11.28 -30.75 -9.43
N TRP A 60 -10.49 -30.33 -8.45
CA TRP A 60 -10.98 -29.45 -7.40
C TRP A 60 -11.49 -28.12 -7.93
N VAL A 61 -12.60 -27.67 -7.36
CA VAL A 61 -13.16 -26.34 -7.53
C VAL A 61 -13.25 -25.66 -6.17
N THR A 62 -12.65 -24.48 -6.08
CA THR A 62 -12.33 -23.83 -4.81
C THR A 62 -13.38 -22.85 -4.31
N GLY A 63 -14.37 -22.51 -5.13
CA GLY A 63 -15.30 -21.42 -4.82
C GLY A 63 -14.57 -20.10 -4.58
N GLU A 64 -15.09 -19.25 -3.70
CA GLU A 64 -14.48 -17.94 -3.40
C GLU A 64 -13.26 -18.11 -2.48
N VAL A 65 -12.13 -17.50 -2.85
CA VAL A 65 -10.96 -17.41 -1.96
C VAL A 65 -11.23 -16.32 -0.91
N ALA A 66 -11.49 -16.72 0.33
CA ALA A 66 -11.74 -15.82 1.46
C ALA A 66 -10.49 -15.07 1.93
N GLY A 67 -9.31 -15.66 1.74
CA GLY A 67 -8.05 -15.06 2.15
C GLY A 67 -6.85 -15.87 1.70
N THR A 68 -5.68 -15.23 1.72
CA THR A 68 -4.40 -15.86 1.40
C THR A 68 -3.33 -15.44 2.40
N CYS A 69 -2.38 -16.33 2.69
CA CYS A 69 -1.19 -16.01 3.47
C CYS A 69 0.03 -16.78 2.95
N VAL A 70 1.21 -16.39 3.40
CA VAL A 70 2.49 -17.03 3.07
C VAL A 70 3.21 -17.34 4.39
N ASP A 71 3.77 -18.53 4.52
CA ASP A 71 4.54 -18.93 5.69
C ASP A 71 6.05 -18.62 5.57
N ALA A 72 6.85 -19.10 6.51
CA ALA A 72 8.30 -18.89 6.52
C ALA A 72 9.06 -19.71 5.46
N ASN A 73 8.41 -20.67 4.79
CA ASN A 73 8.98 -21.55 3.77
C ASN A 73 8.56 -21.14 2.35
N ASP A 74 7.99 -19.94 2.18
CA ASP A 74 7.40 -19.46 0.94
C ASP A 74 6.23 -20.33 0.43
N HIS A 75 5.55 -21.06 1.31
CA HIS A 75 4.32 -21.76 0.96
C HIS A 75 3.15 -20.79 0.99
N VAL A 76 2.32 -20.81 -0.04
CA VAL A 76 1.12 -19.99 -0.15
C VAL A 76 -0.08 -20.81 0.32
N PHE A 77 -0.88 -20.24 1.21
CA PHE A 77 -2.10 -20.87 1.68
C PHE A 77 -3.30 -20.07 1.17
N THR A 78 -4.32 -20.76 0.67
CA THR A 78 -5.62 -20.17 0.36
C THR A 78 -6.66 -20.71 1.32
N VAL A 79 -7.49 -19.82 1.88
CA VAL A 79 -8.70 -20.21 2.61
C VAL A 79 -9.87 -20.07 1.65
N ASN A 80 -10.53 -21.18 1.36
CA ASN A 80 -11.51 -21.31 0.31
C ASN A 80 -12.88 -21.53 0.91
N ARG A 81 -13.83 -20.66 0.54
CA ARG A 81 -15.24 -20.99 0.65
C ARG A 81 -15.51 -21.88 -0.56
N GLY A 82 -15.21 -23.18 -0.41
CA GLY A 82 -15.66 -24.20 -1.36
C GLY A 82 -17.13 -23.95 -1.73
N PRO A 83 -17.63 -24.46 -2.88
CA PRO A 83 -18.98 -24.15 -3.37
C PRO A 83 -19.96 -24.10 -2.20
N GLN A 84 -20.50 -22.91 -1.89
CA GLN A 84 -21.05 -22.61 -0.55
C GLN A 84 -21.96 -23.75 -0.08
N ASN A 85 -21.65 -24.41 1.05
CA ASN A 85 -22.37 -25.59 1.56
C ASN A 85 -22.24 -26.88 0.72
N ALA A 86 -21.11 -27.11 0.04
CA ALA A 86 -20.95 -28.20 -0.94
C ALA A 86 -22.01 -28.16 -2.06
N ASN A 87 -22.48 -26.97 -2.42
CA ASN A 87 -23.61 -26.77 -3.32
C ASN A 87 -23.18 -26.67 -4.78
N LEU A 88 -22.41 -27.66 -5.24
CA LEU A 88 -22.26 -27.87 -6.67
C LEU A 88 -23.63 -28.23 -7.25
N THR A 89 -23.93 -27.74 -8.44
CA THR A 89 -25.09 -28.21 -9.18
C THR A 89 -24.89 -29.68 -9.55
N ALA A 90 -25.99 -30.40 -9.76
CA ALA A 90 -25.93 -31.81 -10.19
C ALA A 90 -25.14 -32.04 -11.49
N LYS A 91 -24.92 -31.00 -12.30
CA LYS A 91 -24.07 -31.08 -13.51
C LYS A 91 -22.59 -30.89 -13.17
N GLU A 92 -22.26 -30.02 -12.23
CA GLU A 92 -20.89 -29.78 -11.79
C GLU A 92 -20.33 -30.97 -11.02
N ASP A 93 -21.13 -31.62 -10.17
CA ASP A 93 -20.75 -32.83 -9.43
C ASP A 93 -20.32 -34.00 -10.33
N LEU A 94 -20.67 -34.00 -11.61
CA LEU A 94 -20.24 -35.02 -12.57
C LEU A 94 -18.77 -34.88 -12.99
N VAL A 95 -18.21 -33.67 -12.86
CA VAL A 95 -16.91 -33.31 -13.44
C VAL A 95 -15.96 -32.61 -12.46
N ALA A 96 -16.46 -32.18 -11.31
CA ALA A 96 -15.72 -31.40 -10.32
C ALA A 96 -15.93 -31.94 -8.91
N GLN A 97 -14.99 -31.60 -8.04
CA GLN A 97 -15.07 -31.90 -6.62
C GLN A 97 -14.80 -30.61 -5.84
N ALA A 98 -15.54 -30.36 -4.76
CA ALA A 98 -15.24 -29.23 -3.89
C ALA A 98 -13.81 -29.37 -3.33
N SER A 99 -13.01 -28.31 -3.41
CA SER A 99 -11.70 -28.32 -2.77
C SER A 99 -11.81 -28.42 -1.25
N PRO A 100 -10.73 -28.82 -0.56
CA PRO A 100 -10.61 -28.60 0.86
C PRO A 100 -10.79 -27.11 1.22
N PRO A 101 -11.21 -26.79 2.47
CA PRO A 101 -11.35 -25.40 2.92
C PRO A 101 -10.03 -24.62 2.97
N VAL A 102 -8.91 -25.31 3.04
CA VAL A 102 -7.56 -24.73 2.98
C VAL A 102 -6.75 -25.53 1.99
N ILE A 103 -6.09 -24.84 1.05
CA ILE A 103 -5.10 -25.43 0.16
C ILE A 103 -3.75 -24.78 0.46
N GLU A 104 -2.73 -25.61 0.64
CA GLU A 104 -1.33 -25.21 0.71
C GLU A 104 -0.71 -25.37 -0.68
N PHE A 105 0.14 -24.44 -1.08
CA PHE A 105 0.91 -24.50 -2.30
C PHE A 105 2.37 -24.28 -1.95
N ASP A 106 3.26 -25.14 -2.46
CA ASP A 106 4.69 -24.83 -2.44
C ASP A 106 5.04 -23.68 -3.41
N SER A 107 6.29 -23.26 -3.40
CA SER A 107 6.79 -22.16 -4.24
C SER A 107 6.70 -22.45 -5.75
N GLU A 108 6.61 -23.72 -6.15
CA GLU A 108 6.43 -24.16 -7.53
C GLU A 108 4.94 -24.31 -7.90
N GLY A 109 4.04 -24.13 -6.94
CA GLY A 109 2.59 -24.21 -7.10
C GLY A 109 2.04 -25.62 -7.09
N ASN A 110 2.77 -26.60 -6.53
CA ASN A 110 2.21 -27.91 -6.20
C ASN A 110 1.39 -27.82 -4.91
N VAL A 111 0.35 -28.65 -4.81
CA VAL A 111 -0.44 -28.88 -3.58
C VAL A 111 0.14 -30.02 -2.77
#